data_AF-A0A972UU89-F1
#
_entry.id   AF-A0A972UU89-F1
#
_cell.length_a   1.000
_cell.length_b   1.000
_cell.length_c   1.000
_cell.angle_alpha   90.00
_cell.angle_beta   90.00
_cell.angle_gamma   90.00
#
_symmetry.space_group_name_H-M   'P 1'
#
loop_
_entity.id
_entity.type
_entity.pdbx_description
1 polymer ?
#
loop_
_entity_poly.entity_id
_entity_poly.type
_entity_poly.pdbx_seq_one_letter_code
_entity_poly.pdbx_strand_id
1 'polypeptide(L)'
;MGVGTVGGHLLSQLLQQQEKLLNEKHLKIKLTGVVDLNNMLFNREGIDLASYKEELKNSKLKPSLKGFVKEMKNLNLYNSIFVDCTASGAVADLYEQILDSNISVVAANKIASSSKY
;
A
#
# COMPACT_ATOMS: atom_id res chain seq x y z
N MET A 1 0.05 -2.01 2.43
CA MET A 1 0.00 -2.35 3.86
C MET A 1 1.09 -3.35 4.16
N GLY A 2 1.99 -3.04 5.10
CA GLY A 2 3.12 -3.89 5.46
C GLY A 2 4.34 -3.64 4.58
N VAL A 3 5.36 -2.96 5.13
CA VAL A 3 6.68 -2.77 4.49
C VAL A 3 7.78 -3.58 5.14
N GLY A 4 7.46 -4.83 5.49
CA GLY A 4 8.47 -5.83 5.86
C GLY A 4 9.27 -6.28 4.64
N THR A 5 9.84 -7.49 4.67
CA THR A 5 10.69 -8.00 3.58
C THR A 5 10.01 -7.89 2.22
N VAL A 6 8.80 -8.46 2.04
CA VAL A 6 8.11 -8.47 0.73
C VAL A 6 7.74 -7.07 0.26
N GLY A 7 7.08 -6.28 1.12
CA GLY A 7 6.66 -4.90 0.75
C GLY A 7 7.85 -3.98 0.47
N GLY A 8 8.94 -4.10 1.24
CA GLY A 8 10.16 -3.35 1.02
C GLY A 8 10.82 -3.69 -0.33
N HIS A 9 10.91 -4.97 -0.68
CA HIS A 9 11.45 -5.40 -1.98
C HIS A 9 10.59 -4.90 -3.14
N LEU A 10 9.26 -4.95 -3.01
CA LEU A 10 8.33 -4.40 -4.01
C LEU A 10 8.61 -2.90 -4.25
N LEU A 11 8.71 -2.11 -3.18
CA LEU A 11 8.98 -0.67 -3.31
C LEU A 11 10.36 -0.39 -3.93
N SER A 12 11.38 -1.18 -3.59
CA SER A 12 12.71 -1.09 -4.21
C SER A 12 12.68 -1.44 -5.70
N GLN A 13 11.92 -2.48 -6.09
CA GLN A 13 11.74 -2.83 -7.51
C GLN A 13 10.99 -1.74 -8.27
N LEU A 14 9.95 -1.16 -7.66
CA LEU A 14 9.21 -0.04 -8.25
C LEU A 14 10.11 1.18 -8.48
N LEU A 15 10.99 1.50 -7.52
CA LEU A 15 11.96 2.58 -7.66
C LEU A 15 12.93 2.31 -8.82
N GLN A 16 13.48 1.09 -8.90
CA GLN A 16 14.41 0.72 -9.98
C GLN A 16 13.75 0.68 -11.36
N GLN A 17 12.47 0.33 -11.43
CA GLN A 17 11.74 0.20 -12.68
C GLN A 17 10.95 1.46 -13.05
N GLN A 18 10.99 2.51 -12.24
CA GLN A 18 10.15 3.69 -12.40
C GLN A 18 10.34 4.36 -13.77
N GLU A 19 11.59 4.55 -14.21
CA GLU A 19 11.89 5.12 -15.53
C GLU A 19 11.41 4.21 -16.65
N LYS A 20 11.61 2.90 -16.52
CA LYS A 20 11.18 1.91 -17.51
C LYS A 20 9.65 1.91 -17.67
N LEU A 21 8.93 1.89 -16.55
CA LEU A 21 7.46 1.93 -16.53
C LEU A 21 6.93 3.22 -17.16
N LEU A 22 7.59 4.35 -16.91
CA LEU A 22 7.21 5.63 -17.51
C LEU A 22 7.48 5.66 -19.02
N ASN A 23 8.66 5.21 -19.45
CA ASN A 23 9.09 5.31 -20.85
C ASN A 23 8.45 4.26 -21.75
N GLU A 24 8.31 3.02 -21.29
CA GLU A 24 7.81 1.91 -22.12
C GLU A 24 6.31 1.66 -21.98
N LYS A 25 5.72 2.02 -20.83
CA LYS A 25 4.30 1.74 -20.51
C LYS A 25 3.48 3.00 -20.24
N HIS A 26 4.10 4.19 -20.29
CA HIS A 26 3.46 5.47 -19.93
C HIS A 26 2.80 5.43 -18.55
N LEU A 27 3.35 4.61 -17.64
CA LEU A 27 2.77 4.34 -16.35
C LEU A 27 3.59 5.05 -15.26
N LYS A 28 2.95 6.01 -14.58
CA LYS A 28 3.53 6.68 -13.41
C LYS A 28 2.87 6.15 -12.14
N ILE A 29 3.57 5.29 -11.43
CA ILE A 29 3.14 4.80 -10.11
C ILE A 29 3.54 5.82 -9.05
N LYS A 30 2.60 6.12 -8.15
CA LYS A 30 2.84 6.97 -6.97
C LYS A 30 2.51 6.18 -5.72
N LEU A 31 3.44 6.16 -4.77
CA LEU A 31 3.16 5.67 -3.42
C LEU A 31 2.39 6.77 -2.68
N THR A 32 1.15 6.54 -2.28
CA THR A 32 0.32 7.56 -1.60
C THR A 32 0.01 7.23 -0.15
N GLY A 33 0.26 5.99 0.26
CA GLY A 33 0.08 5.53 1.63
C GLY A 33 0.96 4.33 1.93
N VAL A 34 1.58 4.33 3.11
CA VAL A 34 2.44 3.23 3.59
C VAL A 34 2.25 3.04 5.08
N VAL A 35 2.32 1.80 5.55
CA VAL A 35 2.10 1.46 6.96
C VAL A 35 2.93 0.24 7.33
N ASP A 36 3.58 0.31 8.50
CA ASP A 36 4.27 -0.79 9.15
C ASP A 36 3.59 -1.14 10.50
N LEU A 37 4.31 -1.86 11.36
CA LEU A 37 3.80 -2.27 12.67
C LEU A 37 3.69 -1.13 13.68
N ASN A 38 4.39 -0.01 13.47
CA ASN A 38 4.57 1.06 14.44
C ASN A 38 4.05 2.42 13.96
N ASN A 39 4.01 2.65 12.65
CA ASN A 39 3.70 3.94 12.03
C ASN A 39 2.86 3.77 10.75
N MET A 40 2.09 4.79 10.41
CA MET A 40 1.46 4.95 9.09
C MET A 40 1.82 6.30 8.48
N LEU A 41 1.81 6.42 7.16
CA LEU A 41 2.07 7.66 6.45
C LEU A 41 1.15 7.74 5.22
N PHE A 42 0.62 8.93 4.97
CA PHE A 42 -0.18 9.22 3.79
C PHE A 42 0.28 10.53 3.17
N ASN A 43 0.39 10.56 1.85
CA ASN A 43 0.59 11.78 1.08
C ASN A 43 -0.15 11.65 -0.25
N ARG A 44 -1.14 12.52 -0.47
CA ARG A 44 -1.95 12.54 -1.70
C ARG A 44 -1.11 12.85 -2.93
N GLU A 45 -0.10 13.70 -2.80
CA GLU A 45 0.74 14.13 -3.93
C GLU A 45 1.76 13.06 -4.34
N GLY A 46 2.10 12.18 -3.38
CA GLY A 46 3.05 11.09 -3.49
C GLY A 46 4.08 11.14 -2.37
N ILE A 47 4.51 9.97 -1.93
CA ILE A 47 5.62 9.72 -1.01
C ILE A 47 6.81 9.33 -1.86
N ASP A 48 7.97 9.95 -1.61
CA ASP A 48 9.18 9.58 -2.34
C ASP A 48 9.64 8.17 -1.92
N LEU A 49 9.78 7.29 -2.91
CA LEU A 49 10.23 5.91 -2.74
C LEU A 49 11.67 5.82 -2.23
N ALA A 50 12.49 6.88 -2.37
CA ALA A 50 13.84 6.91 -1.84
C ALA A 50 13.86 7.23 -0.33
N SER A 51 12.96 8.10 0.15
CA SER A 51 12.91 8.58 1.54
C SER A 51 11.76 8.03 2.39
N TYR A 52 10.83 7.25 1.82
CA TYR A 52 9.60 6.81 2.53
C TYR A 52 9.88 6.15 3.89
N LYS A 53 11.01 5.46 4.06
CA LYS A 53 11.35 4.79 5.33
C LYS A 53 11.60 5.80 6.45
N GLU A 54 12.34 6.86 6.16
CA GLU A 54 12.60 7.94 7.11
C GLU A 54 11.32 8.73 7.38
N GLU A 55 10.55 9.05 6.34
CA GLU A 55 9.26 9.74 6.51
C GLU A 55 8.26 8.91 7.32
N LEU A 56 8.19 7.60 7.09
CA LEU A 56 7.33 6.68 7.84
C LEU A 56 7.75 6.60 9.30
N LYS A 57 9.05 6.52 9.58
CA LYS A 57 9.59 6.48 10.94
C LYS A 57 9.33 7.78 11.71
N ASN A 58 9.35 8.91 11.03
CA ASN A 58 9.06 10.23 11.61
C ASN A 58 7.56 10.55 11.67
N SER A 59 6.71 9.71 11.07
CA SER A 59 5.27 9.91 11.13
C SER A 59 4.74 9.72 12.54
N LYS A 60 3.84 10.61 12.95
CA LYS A 60 3.17 10.55 14.26
C LYS A 60 1.87 9.75 14.22
N LEU A 61 1.47 9.28 13.05
CA LEU A 61 0.21 8.55 12.89
C LEU A 61 0.39 7.10 13.34
N LYS A 62 -0.42 6.69 14.32
CA LYS A 62 -0.41 5.32 14.84
C LYS A 62 -1.02 4.34 13.84
N PRO A 63 -0.45 3.14 13.65
CA PRO A 63 -0.94 2.12 12.76
C PRO A 63 -2.33 1.64 13.20
N SER A 64 -3.28 1.67 12.26
CA SER A 64 -4.64 1.18 12.46
C SER A 64 -5.14 0.67 11.13
N LEU A 65 -5.53 -0.61 11.07
CA LEU A 65 -6.06 -1.22 9.86
C LEU A 65 -7.30 -0.47 9.35
N LYS A 66 -8.30 -0.29 10.23
CA LYS A 66 -9.53 0.46 9.90
C LYS A 66 -9.24 1.92 9.58
N GLY A 67 -8.31 2.55 10.32
CA GLY A 67 -7.87 3.92 10.05
C GLY A 67 -7.24 4.04 8.66
N PHE A 68 -6.37 3.10 8.30
CA PHE A 68 -5.70 3.09 7.01
C PHE A 68 -6.70 2.94 5.85
N VAL A 69 -7.64 2.00 5.94
CA VAL A 69 -8.68 1.82 4.91
C VAL A 69 -9.57 3.05 4.81
N LYS A 70 -9.95 3.65 5.94
CA LYS A 70 -10.75 4.88 5.95
C LYS A 70 -10.02 6.05 5.28
N GLU A 71 -8.77 6.30 5.64
CA GLU A 71 -7.97 7.38 5.04
C GLU A 71 -7.72 7.13 3.55
N MET A 72 -7.43 5.89 3.16
CA MET A 72 -7.30 5.49 1.77
C MET A 72 -8.56 5.80 0.96
N LYS A 73 -9.75 5.50 1.50
CA LYS A 73 -11.04 5.85 0.88
C LYS A 73 -11.26 7.36 0.81
N ASN A 74 -10.90 8.10 1.86
CA ASN A 74 -11.01 9.57 1.91
C ASN A 74 -10.13 10.26 0.86
N LEU A 75 -8.96 9.69 0.53
CA LEU A 75 -8.11 10.22 -0.53
C LEU A 75 -8.79 10.19 -1.91
N ASN A 76 -9.74 9.27 -2.11
CA ASN A 76 -10.57 9.12 -3.30
C ASN A 76 -9.75 9.22 -4.60
N LEU A 77 -8.69 8.41 -4.67
CA LEU A 77 -7.75 8.39 -5.78
C LEU A 77 -8.24 7.45 -6.88
N TYR A 78 -8.35 7.98 -8.10
CA TYR A 78 -8.59 7.18 -9.29
C TYR A 78 -7.44 6.18 -9.53
N ASN A 79 -7.79 4.98 -10.00
CA ASN A 79 -6.85 3.89 -10.31
C ASN A 79 -5.94 3.52 -9.12
N SER A 80 -6.49 3.54 -7.90
CA SER A 80 -5.74 3.18 -6.70
C SER A 80 -5.66 1.66 -6.52
N ILE A 81 -4.50 1.20 -6.07
CA ILE A 81 -4.21 -0.21 -5.80
C ILE A 81 -3.79 -0.33 -4.33
N PHE A 82 -4.52 -1.14 -3.58
CA PHE A 82 -4.16 -1.54 -2.23
C PHE A 82 -3.33 -2.83 -2.29
N VAL A 83 -2.09 -2.76 -1.84
CA VAL A 83 -1.21 -3.93 -1.76
C VAL A 83 -1.16 -4.44 -0.32
N ASP A 84 -1.57 -5.67 -0.05
CA ASP A 84 -1.45 -6.32 1.26
C ASP A 84 -0.24 -7.25 1.28
N CYS A 85 0.82 -6.84 1.99
CA CYS A 85 2.01 -7.64 2.25
C CYS A 85 2.08 -8.08 3.72
N THR A 86 0.95 -8.12 4.43
CA THR A 86 0.89 -8.56 5.82
C THR A 86 0.66 -10.08 5.91
N ALA A 87 0.87 -10.63 7.10
CA ALA A 87 0.54 -12.02 7.42
C ALA A 87 -0.76 -12.13 8.25
N SER A 88 -1.56 -11.06 8.33
CA SER A 88 -2.74 -11.00 9.20
C SER A 88 -4.01 -11.33 8.43
N GLY A 89 -4.81 -12.29 8.92
CA GLY A 89 -6.11 -12.61 8.34
C GLY A 89 -7.12 -11.46 8.43
N ALA A 90 -6.98 -10.57 9.43
CA ALA A 90 -7.90 -9.46 9.65
C ALA A 90 -7.92 -8.44 8.51
N VAL A 91 -6.88 -8.40 7.66
CA VAL A 91 -6.86 -7.53 6.47
C VAL A 91 -7.78 -8.08 5.37
N ALA A 92 -7.88 -9.41 5.25
CA ALA A 92 -8.73 -10.07 4.27
C ALA A 92 -10.22 -9.76 4.49
N ASP A 93 -10.65 -9.64 5.75
CA ASP A 93 -12.01 -9.26 6.13
C ASP A 93 -12.43 -7.87 5.61
N LEU A 94 -11.47 -7.03 5.17
CA LEU A 94 -11.75 -5.70 4.64
C LEU A 94 -11.65 -5.63 3.11
N TYR A 95 -11.30 -6.71 2.42
CA TYR A 95 -11.11 -6.69 0.97
C TYR A 95 -12.40 -6.31 0.24
N GLU A 96 -13.55 -6.83 0.66
CA GLU A 96 -14.87 -6.47 0.10
C GLU A 96 -15.09 -4.95 0.16
N GLN A 97 -14.89 -4.36 1.35
CA GLN A 97 -15.07 -2.91 1.54
C GLN A 97 -14.09 -2.06 0.73
N ILE A 98 -12.88 -2.57 0.48
CA ILE A 98 -11.86 -1.90 -0.33
C ILE A 98 -12.24 -1.96 -1.81
N LEU A 99 -12.66 -3.13 -2.30
CA LEU A 99 -13.10 -3.35 -3.68
C LEU A 99 -14.35 -2.51 -4.02
N ASP A 100 -15.31 -2.43 -3.10
CA ASP A 100 -16.51 -1.58 -3.22
C ASP A 100 -16.18 -0.09 -3.33
N SER A 101 -14.96 0.31 -2.95
CA SER A 101 -14.49 1.70 -3.02
C SER A 101 -13.75 2.02 -4.33
N ASN A 102 -13.86 1.17 -5.35
CA ASN A 102 -13.11 1.25 -6.61
C ASN A 102 -11.59 1.18 -6.45
N ILE A 103 -11.12 0.45 -5.43
CA ILE A 103 -9.70 0.26 -5.15
C ILE A 103 -9.35 -1.20 -5.42
N SER A 104 -8.41 -1.45 -6.33
CA SER A 104 -7.98 -2.81 -6.65
C SER A 104 -7.16 -3.40 -5.49
N VAL A 105 -7.37 -4.67 -5.14
CA VAL A 105 -6.63 -5.35 -4.08
C VAL A 105 -5.59 -6.30 -4.67
N VAL A 106 -4.33 -6.19 -4.23
CA VAL A 106 -3.24 -7.12 -4.55
C VAL A 106 -2.73 -7.72 -3.23
N ALA A 107 -3.01 -8.99 -2.98
CA ALA A 107 -2.62 -9.65 -1.75
C ALA A 107 -1.42 -10.58 -1.97
N ALA A 108 -0.33 -10.32 -1.25
CA ALA A 108 0.79 -11.25 -1.04
C ALA A 108 0.65 -12.01 0.31
N ASN A 109 -0.50 -11.88 0.97
CA ASN A 109 -0.83 -12.51 2.24
C ASN A 109 -1.22 -13.98 2.03
N LYS A 110 -0.41 -14.90 2.55
CA LYS A 110 -0.58 -16.35 2.39
C LYS A 110 -1.91 -16.88 2.97
N ILE A 111 -2.45 -16.22 4.00
CA ILE A 111 -3.72 -16.62 4.62
C ILE A 111 -4.89 -16.30 3.68
N ALA A 112 -4.88 -15.11 3.06
CA ALA A 112 -5.89 -14.72 2.10
C ALA A 112 -5.85 -15.56 0.80
N SER A 113 -4.66 -16.00 0.37
CA SER A 113 -4.51 -16.87 -0.80
C SER A 113 -4.95 -18.34 -0.56
N SER A 114 -5.21 -18.74 0.69
CA SER A 114 -5.60 -20.11 1.06
C SER A 114 -6.97 -20.21 1.75
N SER A 115 -7.60 -19.08 2.10
CA SER A 115 -8.98 -19.04 2.56
C SER A 115 -9.96 -19.32 1.41
N LYS A 116 -11.00 -20.12 1.66
CA LYS A 116 -12.08 -20.35 0.71
C LYS A 116 -12.80 -19.01 0.43
N TYR A 117 -12.84 -18.65 -0.85
CA TYR A 117 -13.77 -17.67 -1.41
C TYR A 117 -15.22 -18.11 -1.15
#